data_AF-A0A957HJX4-F1
#
_entry.id   AF-A0A957HJX4-F1
#
_cell.length_a   1.000
_cell.length_b   1.000
_cell.length_c   1.000
_cell.angle_alpha   90.00
_cell.angle_beta   90.00
_cell.angle_gamma   90.00
#
_symmetry.space_group_name_H-M   'P 1'
#
loop_
_entity.id
_entity.type
_entity.pdbx_description
1 polymer ?
#
loop_
_entity_poly.entity_id
_entity_poly.type
_entity_poly.pdbx_seq_one_letter_code
_entity_poly.pdbx_strand_id
1 'polypeptide(L)'
;MTLVEIVIILFVLLELSNIIALYFVPGSKKANAVGVFTAWEKSKQHPEIHAFVQYLVYWVAGSKLIFIFLLAAIIIYGEPTMQRISLVALALATASFYWRLFPLIRKMDQNGQIAPKNYSTILGIMIFVFIAVFLIATVVGG
;
A
#
# COMPACT_ATOMS: atom_id res chain seq x y z
N MET A 1 10.88 -4.25 22.46
CA MET A 1 10.93 -3.86 21.03
C MET A 1 11.99 -4.67 20.32
N THR A 2 11.55 -5.75 19.68
CA THR A 2 12.35 -6.56 18.77
C THR A 2 12.44 -5.88 17.40
N LEU A 3 13.36 -6.34 16.54
CA LEU A 3 13.44 -5.89 15.15
C LEU A 3 12.11 -6.12 14.41
N VAL A 4 11.44 -7.24 14.68
CA VAL A 4 10.12 -7.57 14.12
C VAL A 4 9.09 -6.51 14.50
N GLU A 5 8.98 -6.17 15.79
CA GLU A 5 8.05 -5.15 16.28
C GLU A 5 8.34 -3.78 15.65
N ILE A 6 9.61 -3.39 15.57
CA ILE A 6 10.02 -2.12 14.92
C ILE A 6 9.54 -2.07 13.48
N VAL A 7 9.75 -3.14 12.70
CA VAL A 7 9.35 -3.21 11.30
C VAL A 7 7.83 -3.15 11.15
N ILE A 8 7.07 -3.87 11.98
CA ILE A 8 5.60 -3.82 11.94
C ILE A 8 5.11 -2.40 12.31
N ILE A 9 5.67 -1.77 13.36
CA ILE A 9 5.30 -0.41 13.77
C ILE A 9 5.56 0.60 12.66
N LEU A 10 6.74 0.58 12.05
CA LEU A 10 7.07 1.48 10.94
C LEU A 10 6.13 1.27 9.74
N PHE A 11 5.78 0.01 9.44
CA PHE A 11 4.83 -0.29 8.39
C PHE A 11 3.41 0.21 8.71
N VAL A 12 2.96 0.06 9.96
CA VAL A 12 1.67 0.60 10.42
C VAL A 12 1.63 2.12 10.28
N LEU A 13 2.69 2.84 10.65
CA LEU A 13 2.77 4.30 10.52
C LEU A 13 2.76 4.75 9.04
N LEU A 14 3.45 4.02 8.18
CA LEU A 14 3.42 4.26 6.74
C LEU A 14 2.00 4.04 6.18
N GLU A 15 1.35 2.94 6.56
CA GLU A 15 0.00 2.64 6.07
C GLU A 15 -1.06 3.59 6.62
N LEU A 16 -0.91 4.06 7.85
CA LEU A 16 -1.72 5.15 8.39
C LEU A 16 -1.59 6.42 7.54
N SER A 17 -0.36 6.76 7.13
CA SER A 17 -0.13 7.91 6.24
C SER A 17 -0.82 7.73 4.88
N ASN A 18 -0.84 6.51 4.33
CA ASN A 18 -1.58 6.20 3.11
C ASN A 18 -3.09 6.33 3.29
N ILE A 19 -3.64 5.84 4.40
CA ILE A 19 -5.08 5.96 4.72
C ILE A 19 -5.49 7.42 4.81
N ILE A 20 -4.71 8.23 5.53
CA ILE A 20 -4.95 9.68 5.65
C ILE A 20 -4.94 10.32 4.25
N ALA A 21 -3.97 9.97 3.41
CA ALA A 21 -3.89 10.51 2.05
C ALA A 21 -5.11 10.12 1.21
N LEU A 22 -5.58 8.88 1.29
CA LEU A 22 -6.73 8.39 0.52
C LEU A 22 -8.06 9.02 0.96
N TYR A 23 -8.27 9.25 2.27
CA TYR A 23 -9.52 9.86 2.76
C TYR A 23 -9.56 11.36 2.54
N PHE A 24 -8.49 12.06 2.89
CA PHE A 24 -8.53 13.52 3.02
C PHE A 24 -7.94 14.26 1.82
N VAL A 25 -6.97 13.66 1.12
CA VAL A 25 -6.28 14.30 -0.01
C VAL A 25 -6.02 13.33 -1.18
N PRO A 26 -7.04 12.60 -1.69
CA PRO A 26 -6.85 11.55 -2.69
C PRO A 26 -6.23 12.04 -4.01
N GLY A 27 -6.39 13.33 -4.35
CA GLY A 27 -5.75 13.95 -5.51
C GLY A 27 -4.27 14.29 -5.34
N SER A 28 -3.66 14.02 -4.19
CA SER A 28 -2.23 14.20 -3.96
C SER A 28 -1.41 13.24 -4.82
N LYS A 29 -0.20 13.67 -5.21
CA LYS A 29 0.82 12.80 -5.85
C LYS A 29 1.80 12.19 -4.83
N LYS A 30 1.58 12.44 -3.54
CA LYS A 30 2.38 11.91 -2.43
C LYS A 30 1.70 10.69 -1.81
N ALA A 31 2.49 9.86 -1.12
CA ALA A 31 2.03 8.61 -0.53
C ALA A 31 1.33 7.72 -1.59
N ASN A 32 0.46 6.81 -1.15
CA ASN A 32 -0.34 5.97 -2.05
C ASN A 32 -1.68 6.65 -2.48
N ALA A 33 -1.71 7.98 -2.57
CA ALA A 33 -2.85 8.69 -3.14
C ALA A 33 -2.96 8.48 -4.66
N VAL A 34 -4.12 8.82 -5.23
CA VAL A 34 -4.44 8.50 -6.64
C VAL A 34 -4.14 9.63 -7.62
N GLY A 35 -3.60 10.76 -7.17
CA GLY A 35 -3.27 11.91 -8.02
C GLY A 35 -2.17 11.66 -9.06
N VAL A 36 -1.44 10.54 -8.96
CA VAL A 36 -0.50 10.08 -10.00
C VAL A 36 -1.24 9.56 -11.24
N PHE A 37 -2.48 9.09 -11.09
CA PHE A 37 -3.31 8.61 -12.20
C PHE A 37 -4.06 9.78 -12.84
N THR A 38 -3.78 10.08 -14.10
CA THR A 38 -4.48 11.14 -14.84
C THR A 38 -5.99 10.92 -14.93
N ALA A 39 -6.43 9.65 -14.83
CA ALA A 39 -7.84 9.27 -14.78
C ALA A 39 -8.59 9.88 -13.59
N TRP A 40 -7.91 10.16 -12.47
CA TRP A 40 -8.52 10.84 -11.32
C TRP A 40 -9.07 12.23 -11.72
N GLU A 41 -8.23 13.07 -12.33
CA GLU A 41 -8.65 14.41 -12.78
C GLU A 41 -9.67 14.34 -13.92
N LYS A 42 -9.50 13.40 -14.87
CA LYS A 42 -10.48 13.20 -15.95
C LYS A 42 -11.86 12.79 -15.43
N SER A 43 -11.91 11.96 -14.37
CA SER A 43 -13.17 11.49 -13.82
C SER A 43 -14.05 12.63 -13.30
N LYS A 44 -13.46 13.74 -12.82
CA LYS A 44 -14.20 14.91 -12.31
C LYS A 44 -15.11 15.57 -13.36
N GLN A 45 -14.87 15.33 -14.64
CA GLN A 45 -15.71 15.81 -15.75
C GLN A 45 -17.03 15.02 -15.87
N HIS A 46 -17.11 13.85 -15.22
CA HIS A 46 -18.23 12.92 -15.25
C HIS A 46 -18.65 12.61 -13.80
N PRO A 47 -19.60 13.37 -13.20
CA PRO A 47 -19.91 13.28 -11.78
C PRO A 47 -20.22 11.87 -11.28
N GLU A 48 -20.91 11.06 -12.07
CA GLU A 48 -21.25 9.68 -11.79
C GLU A 48 -20.02 8.76 -11.74
N ILE A 49 -19.07 8.97 -12.65
CA ILE A 49 -17.80 8.22 -12.66
C ILE A 49 -16.92 8.67 -11.50
N HIS A 50 -16.86 9.98 -11.23
CA HIS A 50 -16.07 10.50 -10.11
C HIS A 50 -16.56 9.94 -8.78
N ALA A 51 -17.88 9.94 -8.54
CA ALA A 51 -18.48 9.38 -7.34
C ALA A 51 -18.12 7.89 -7.17
N PHE A 52 -18.18 7.11 -8.26
CA PHE A 52 -17.77 5.71 -8.22
C PHE A 52 -16.28 5.53 -7.92
N VAL A 53 -15.41 6.32 -8.55
CA VAL A 53 -13.96 6.28 -8.28
C VAL A 53 -13.65 6.68 -6.84
N GLN A 54 -14.30 7.72 -6.30
CA GLN A 54 -14.17 8.11 -4.90
C GLN A 54 -14.59 6.97 -3.96
N TYR A 55 -15.72 6.31 -4.24
CA TYR A 55 -16.16 5.14 -3.48
C TYR A 55 -15.09 4.05 -3.46
N LEU A 56 -14.49 3.70 -4.61
CA LEU A 56 -13.42 2.70 -4.68
C LEU A 56 -12.18 3.12 -3.88
N VAL A 57 -11.77 4.40 -3.97
CA VAL A 57 -10.64 4.94 -3.21
C VAL A 57 -10.87 4.84 -1.71
N TYR A 58 -12.06 5.23 -1.24
CA TYR A 58 -12.44 5.14 0.17
C TYR A 58 -12.60 3.70 0.64
N TRP A 59 -13.04 2.79 -0.23
CA TRP A 59 -13.09 1.37 0.08
C TRP A 59 -11.70 0.77 0.29
N VAL A 60 -10.72 1.12 -0.55
CA VAL A 60 -9.32 0.72 -0.36
C VAL A 60 -8.76 1.29 0.96
N ALA A 61 -9.07 2.55 1.28
CA ALA A 61 -8.67 3.15 2.56
C ALA A 61 -9.28 2.42 3.76
N GLY A 62 -10.57 2.07 3.71
CA GLY A 62 -11.25 1.30 4.75
C GLY A 62 -10.68 -0.11 4.93
N SER A 63 -10.29 -0.76 3.84
CA SER A 63 -9.64 -2.07 3.87
C SER A 63 -8.26 -1.98 4.55
N LYS A 64 -7.47 -0.94 4.24
CA LYS A 64 -6.20 -0.65 4.92
C LYS A 64 -6.39 -0.35 6.40
N LEU A 65 -7.49 0.31 6.78
CA LEU A 65 -7.80 0.60 8.18
C LEU A 65 -8.02 -0.68 9.00
N ILE A 66 -8.83 -1.62 8.49
CA ILE A 66 -9.01 -2.94 9.11
C ILE A 66 -7.66 -3.64 9.28
N PHE A 67 -6.85 -3.61 8.22
CA PHE A 67 -5.54 -4.24 8.20
C PHE A 67 -4.58 -3.67 9.26
N ILE A 68 -4.49 -2.35 9.44
CA ILE A 68 -3.62 -1.77 10.48
C ILE A 68 -4.13 -2.03 11.90
N PHE A 69 -5.45 -2.13 12.11
CA PHE A 69 -6.00 -2.52 13.41
C PHE A 69 -5.66 -3.97 13.77
N LEU A 70 -5.70 -4.88 12.80
CA LEU A 70 -5.27 -6.26 12.99
C LEU A 70 -3.76 -6.34 13.32
N LEU A 71 -2.91 -5.57 12.63
CA LEU A 71 -1.49 -5.49 12.96
C LEU A 71 -1.24 -4.89 14.36
N ALA A 72 -1.99 -3.87 14.75
CA ALA A 72 -1.89 -3.31 16.10
C ALA A 72 -2.25 -4.35 17.17
N ALA A 73 -3.29 -5.16 16.95
CA ALA A 73 -3.63 -6.27 17.84
C ALA A 73 -2.51 -7.32 17.91
N ILE A 74 -1.86 -7.64 16.79
CA ILE A 74 -0.70 -8.56 16.74
C ILE A 74 0.50 -7.99 17.50
N ILE A 75 0.75 -6.68 17.42
CA ILE A 75 1.83 -6.04 18.20
C ILE A 75 1.53 -6.11 19.71
N ILE A 76 0.31 -5.80 20.13
CA ILE A 76 -0.05 -5.67 21.55
C ILE A 76 -0.22 -7.03 22.23
N TYR A 77 -0.85 -7.99 21.54
CA TYR A 77 -1.28 -9.26 22.13
C TYR A 77 -0.62 -10.49 21.50
N GLY A 78 0.04 -10.33 20.35
CA GLY A 78 0.64 -11.45 19.63
C GLY A 78 1.95 -11.91 20.27
N GLU A 79 2.09 -13.21 20.46
CA GLU A 79 3.36 -13.80 20.84
C GLU A 79 4.43 -13.62 19.75
N PRO A 80 5.73 -13.68 20.08
CA PRO A 80 6.82 -13.43 19.12
C PRO A 80 6.76 -14.29 17.85
N THR A 81 6.24 -15.52 17.93
CA THR A 81 6.03 -16.39 16.77
C THR A 81 4.94 -15.86 15.85
N MET A 82 3.83 -15.35 16.40
CA MET A 82 2.75 -14.76 15.62
C MET A 82 3.21 -13.48 14.91
N GLN A 83 3.96 -12.63 15.61
CA GLN A 83 4.53 -11.42 15.01
C GLN A 83 5.46 -11.76 13.83
N ARG A 84 6.31 -12.79 13.95
CA ARG A 84 7.15 -13.27 12.84
C ARG A 84 6.34 -13.82 11.66
N ILE A 85 5.36 -14.67 11.93
CA ILE A 85 4.47 -15.22 10.89
C ILE A 85 3.72 -14.09 10.17
N SER A 86 3.35 -13.03 10.89
CA SER A 86 2.69 -11.87 10.28
C SER A 86 3.57 -11.21 9.21
N LEU A 87 4.88 -11.08 9.42
CA LEU A 87 5.80 -10.54 8.40
C LEU A 87 5.86 -11.41 7.14
N VAL A 88 5.83 -12.74 7.29
CA VAL A 88 5.75 -13.66 6.15
C VAL A 88 4.43 -13.48 5.40
N ALA A 89 3.32 -13.38 6.12
CA ALA A 89 2.01 -13.11 5.53
C ALA A 89 1.99 -11.76 4.77
N LEU A 90 2.61 -10.72 5.34
CA LEU A 90 2.77 -9.42 4.69
C LEU A 90 3.60 -9.52 3.41
N ALA A 91 4.73 -10.24 3.44
CA ALA A 91 5.57 -10.46 2.26
C ALA A 91 4.79 -11.13 1.12
N LEU A 92 4.07 -12.23 1.42
CA LEU A 92 3.28 -12.97 0.44
C LEU A 92 2.10 -12.15 -0.11
N ALA A 93 1.34 -11.51 0.78
CA ALA A 93 0.21 -10.65 0.38
C ALA A 93 0.70 -9.47 -0.48
N THR A 94 1.83 -8.86 -0.13
CA THR A 94 2.44 -7.78 -0.90
C THR A 94 2.96 -8.27 -2.26
N ALA A 95 3.54 -9.47 -2.32
CA ALA A 95 4.01 -10.07 -3.58
C ALA A 95 2.88 -10.28 -4.60
N SER A 96 1.63 -10.45 -4.16
CA SER A 96 0.46 -10.55 -5.05
C SER A 96 0.29 -9.32 -5.96
N PHE A 97 0.87 -8.16 -5.60
CA PHE A 97 0.97 -6.98 -6.45
C PHE A 97 1.53 -7.30 -7.83
N TYR A 98 2.58 -8.13 -7.92
CA TYR A 98 3.24 -8.43 -9.20
C TYR A 98 2.40 -9.29 -10.14
N TRP A 99 1.36 -9.95 -9.63
CA TRP A 99 0.48 -10.77 -10.45
C TRP A 99 -0.52 -9.91 -11.22
N ARG A 100 -1.36 -9.13 -10.53
CA ARG A 100 -2.48 -8.41 -11.17
C ARG A 100 -2.22 -6.91 -11.29
N LEU A 101 -1.65 -6.28 -10.26
CA LEU A 101 -1.56 -4.82 -10.19
C LEU A 101 -0.36 -4.27 -10.98
N PHE A 102 0.80 -4.92 -10.91
CA PHE A 102 2.00 -4.47 -11.60
C PHE A 102 1.84 -4.46 -13.14
N PRO A 103 1.28 -5.50 -13.79
CA PRO A 103 1.03 -5.45 -15.23
C PRO A 103 0.07 -4.33 -15.63
N LEU A 104 -0.96 -4.07 -14.82
CA LEU A 104 -1.94 -3.01 -15.07
C LEU A 104 -1.30 -1.62 -14.96
N ILE A 105 -0.58 -1.34 -13.88
CA ILE A 105 0.06 -0.03 -13.70
C ILE A 105 1.15 0.22 -14.73
N ARG A 106 1.91 -0.81 -15.12
CA ARG A 106 2.90 -0.72 -16.18
C ARG A 106 2.27 -0.36 -17.52
N LYS A 107 1.14 -0.99 -17.86
CA LYS A 107 0.40 -0.67 -19.09
C LYS A 107 -0.13 0.77 -19.06
N MET A 108 -0.68 1.23 -17.93
CA MET A 108 -1.16 2.61 -17.78
C MET A 108 -0.03 3.64 -17.92
N ASP A 109 1.13 3.37 -17.31
CA ASP A 109 2.33 4.21 -17.37
C ASP A 109 2.85 4.32 -18.81
N GLN A 110 2.97 3.20 -19.53
CA GLN A 110 3.36 3.15 -20.95
C GLN A 110 2.42 3.94 -21.86
N ASN A 111 1.12 3.98 -21.52
CA ASN A 111 0.11 4.74 -22.25
C ASN A 111 0.07 6.23 -21.86
N GLY A 112 0.99 6.71 -21.02
CA GLY A 112 1.01 8.10 -20.56
C GLY A 112 -0.15 8.47 -19.63
N GLN A 113 -0.78 7.47 -19.00
CA GLN A 113 -1.92 7.67 -18.11
C GLN A 113 -1.50 7.95 -16.65
N ILE A 114 -0.20 7.90 -16.36
CA ILE A 114 0.39 8.13 -15.04
C ILE A 114 1.45 9.23 -15.12
N ALA A 115 1.55 10.06 -14.08
CA ALA A 115 2.56 11.10 -13.94
C ALA A 115 3.18 11.07 -12.53
N PRO A 116 4.52 11.08 -12.39
CA PRO A 116 5.54 11.21 -13.45
C PRO A 116 5.73 9.93 -14.28
N LYS A 117 6.43 10.04 -15.43
CA LYS A 117 6.76 8.89 -16.28
C LYS A 117 7.63 7.88 -15.52
N ASN A 118 7.48 6.60 -15.84
CA ASN A 118 8.22 5.48 -15.24
C ASN A 118 7.87 5.25 -13.75
N TYR A 119 6.74 5.78 -13.28
CA TYR A 119 6.26 5.60 -11.92
C TYR A 119 6.02 4.11 -11.60
N SER A 120 5.58 3.31 -12.57
CA SER A 120 5.38 1.87 -12.41
C SER A 120 6.67 1.15 -11.97
N THR A 121 7.83 1.54 -12.52
CA THR A 121 9.13 0.99 -12.13
C THR A 121 9.52 1.39 -10.70
N ILE A 122 9.32 2.67 -10.35
CA ILE A 122 9.61 3.18 -8.99
C ILE A 122 8.75 2.45 -7.97
N LEU A 123 7.44 2.35 -8.22
CA LEU A 123 6.52 1.61 -7.36
C LEU A 123 6.92 0.13 -7.26
N GLY A 124 7.25 -0.49 -8.39
CA GLY A 124 7.72 -1.88 -8.44
C GLY A 124 8.96 -2.11 -7.59
N ILE A 125 9.95 -1.22 -7.61
CA ILE A 125 11.14 -1.32 -6.75
C ILE A 125 10.76 -1.12 -5.28
N MET A 126 9.94 -0.12 -4.97
CA MET A 126 9.53 0.15 -3.59
C MET A 126 8.81 -1.05 -2.95
N ILE A 127 7.88 -1.68 -3.70
CA ILE A 127 7.17 -2.88 -3.24
C ILE A 127 8.15 -4.05 -3.02
N PHE A 128 9.14 -4.22 -3.90
CA PHE A 128 10.17 -5.26 -3.73
C PHE A 128 10.98 -5.04 -2.46
N VAL A 129 11.37 -3.79 -2.19
CA VAL A 129 12.10 -3.41 -0.96
C VAL A 129 11.29 -3.74 0.28
N PHE A 130 9.98 -3.45 0.31
CA PHE A 130 9.13 -3.83 1.45
C PHE A 130 9.11 -5.34 1.68
N ILE A 131 8.94 -6.14 0.63
CA ILE A 131 8.98 -7.61 0.71
C ILE A 131 10.33 -8.07 1.27
N ALA A 132 11.44 -7.53 0.76
CA ALA A 132 12.77 -7.86 1.24
C ALA A 132 12.95 -7.51 2.73
N VAL A 133 12.51 -6.33 3.17
CA VAL A 133 12.56 -5.90 4.58
C VAL A 133 11.76 -6.86 5.47
N PHE A 134 10.54 -7.26 5.07
CA PHE A 134 9.73 -8.20 5.84
C PHE A 134 10.41 -9.57 5.97
N LEU A 135 10.99 -10.09 4.89
CA LEU A 135 11.68 -11.37 4.90
C LEU A 135 12.98 -11.31 5.73
N ILE A 136 13.78 -10.26 5.58
CA ILE A 136 15.00 -10.07 6.38
C ILE A 136 14.66 -9.96 7.86
N ALA A 137 13.65 -9.16 8.23
CA ALA A 137 13.23 -9.01 9.62
C ALA A 137 12.68 -10.32 10.21
N THR A 138 12.05 -11.17 9.39
CA THR A 138 11.61 -12.51 9.81
C THR A 138 12.80 -13.41 10.16
N VAL A 139 13.87 -13.38 9.37
CA VAL A 139 15.05 -14.26 9.53
C VAL A 139 16.01 -13.73 10.62
N VAL A 140 16.25 -12.42 10.65
CA VAL A 140 17.25 -11.78 11.53
C VAL A 140 16.66 -11.35 12.87
N GLY A 141 15.37 -11.02 12.91
CA GLY A 141 14.70 -10.58 14.13
C GLY A 141 14.23 -11.73 15.03
N GLY A 142 14.72 -12.94 14.77
CA GLY A 142 14.29 -14.18 15.41
C GLY A 142 15.16 -14.65 16.55
#